data_AF-A0A2V8F859-F1
#
_entry.id   AF-A0A2V8F859-F1
#
_cell.length_a   1.000
_cell.length_b   1.000
_cell.length_c   1.000
_cell.angle_alpha   90.00
_cell.angle_beta   90.00
_cell.angle_gamma   90.00
#
_symmetry.space_group_name_H-M   'P 1'
#
loop_
_entity.id
_entity.type
_entity.pdbx_description
1 polymer ?
#
loop_
_entity_poly.entity_id
_entity_poly.type
_entity_poly.pdbx_seq_one_letter_code
_entity_poly.pdbx_strand_id
1 'polypeptide(L)' 'MNEILLVEDNPDDVELTLRAFRKSKIANEIIVARDGVQALDYLFATGEHAGRDIAPLPQLVLLDLKLPRIDGLQV' A
#
# COMPACT_ATOMS: atom_id res chain seq x y z
N MET A 1 -2.01 -14.62 5.41
CA MET A 1 -1.75 -14.08 4.06
C MET A 1 -0.52 -13.20 4.14
N ASN A 2 0.30 -13.19 3.09
CA ASN A 2 1.54 -12.43 3.06
C ASN A 2 1.32 -11.23 2.13
N GLU A 3 0.74 -10.15 2.65
CA GLU A 3 0.38 -8.96 1.86
C GLU A 3 1.55 -7.97 1.79
N ILE A 4 1.61 -7.21 0.71
CA ILE A 4 2.52 -6.08 0.52
C ILE A 4 1.67 -4.84 0.26
N LEU A 5 1.87 -3.78 1.03
CA LEU A 5 1.21 -2.50 0.81
C LEU A 5 2.12 -1.62 -0.05
N LEU A 6 1.61 -1.16 -1.19
CA LEU A 6 2.25 -0.16 -2.04
C LEU A 6 1.47 1.15 -1.89
N VAL A 7 2.16 2.22 -1.46
CA VAL A 7 1.58 3.56 -1.34
C VAL A 7 2.23 4.46 -2.39
N GLU A 8 1.47 4.76 -3.43
CA GLU A 8 1.93 5.46 -4.63
C GLU A 8 0.73 6.12 -5.33
N ASP A 9 0.81 7.44 -5.57
CA ASP A 9 -0.27 8.22 -6.18
C ASP A 9 -0.21 8.19 -7.71
N ASN A 10 0.98 8.03 -8.29
CA ASN A 10 1.15 7.99 -9.73
C ASN A 10 0.70 6.63 -10.32
N PRO A 11 -0.31 6.61 -11.22
CA PRO A 11 -0.79 5.38 -11.84
C PRO A 11 0.28 4.64 -12.67
N ASP A 12 1.19 5.36 -13.32
CA ASP A 12 2.25 4.76 -14.13
C ASP A 12 3.28 4.05 -13.25
N ASP A 13 3.63 4.64 -12.10
CA ASP A 13 4.59 4.06 -11.14
C ASP A 13 4.00 2.85 -10.42
N VAL A 14 2.70 2.90 -10.08
CA VAL A 14 1.97 1.70 -9.61
C VAL A 14 2.06 0.58 -10.62
N GLU A 15 1.73 0.85 -11.90
CA GLU A 15 1.75 -0.20 -12.91
C GLU A 15 3.17 -0.74 -13.15
N LEU A 16 4.18 0.13 -13.17
CA LEU A 16 5.58 -0.26 -13.31
C LEU A 16 6.02 -1.18 -12.16
N THR A 17 5.65 -0.82 -10.93
CA THR A 17 5.95 -1.60 -9.72
C THR A 17 5.25 -2.96 -9.77
N LEU A 18 3.94 -3.00 -10.05
CA LEU A 18 3.20 -4.25 -10.19
C LEU A 18 3.79 -5.17 -11.27
N ARG A 19 4.23 -4.61 -12.39
CA ARG A 19 4.93 -5.36 -13.46
C ARG A 19 6.26 -5.94 -12.97
N ALA A 20 7.04 -5.18 -12.18
CA ALA A 20 8.30 -5.65 -11.61
C ALA A 20 8.09 -6.81 -10.64
N PHE A 21 7.09 -6.72 -9.77
CA PHE A 21 6.72 -7.78 -8.83
C PHE A 21 6.31 -9.08 -9.54
N ARG A 22 5.47 -8.96 -10.57
CA ARG A 22 5.06 -10.11 -11.41
C ARG A 22 6.27 -10.78 -12.09
N LYS A 23 7.20 -9.99 -12.62
CA LYS A 23 8.44 -10.51 -13.25
C LYS A 23 9.33 -11.24 -12.25
N SER A 24 9.40 -10.74 -11.01
CA SER A 24 10.15 -11.36 -9.91
C SER A 24 9.46 -12.58 -9.30
N LYS A 25 8.28 -12.99 -9.82
CA LYS A 25 7.47 -14.11 -9.32
C LYS A 25 7.11 -13.98 -7.84
N ILE A 26 6.90 -12.76 -7.38
CA ILE A 26 6.40 -12.50 -6.03
C ILE A 26 4.92 -12.88 -6.00
N ALA A 27 4.57 -13.88 -5.19
CA ALA A 27 3.20 -14.43 -5.10
C ALA A 27 2.34 -13.72 -4.05
N ASN A 28 2.92 -12.77 -3.31
CA ASN A 28 2.23 -11.94 -2.33
C ASN A 28 1.12 -11.13 -3.00
N GLU A 29 0.00 -10.98 -2.29
CA GLU A 29 -1.03 -10.02 -2.68
C GLU A 29 -0.49 -8.61 -2.49
N ILE A 30 -0.67 -7.75 -3.51
CA ILE A 30 -0.23 -6.36 -3.47
C ILE A 30 -1.48 -5.49 -3.34
N ILE A 31 -1.53 -4.74 -2.27
CA ILE A 31 -2.60 -3.80 -1.97
C ILE A 31 -2.07 -2.40 -2.26
N VAL A 32 -2.83 -1.61 -3.00
CA VAL A 32 -2.41 -0.29 -3.46
C VAL A 32 -3.21 0.79 -2.74
N ALA A 33 -2.52 1.67 -2.03
CA ALA A 33 -3.05 2.92 -1.50
C ALA A 33 -2.54 4.10 -2.36
N ARG A 34 -3.43 5.03 -2.70
CA ARG A 34 -3.14 6.15 -3.61
C ARG A 34 -2.70 7.43 -2.91
N ASP A 35 -2.83 7.47 -1.59
CA ASP A 35 -2.43 8.61 -0.77
C ASP A 35 -2.16 8.13 0.67
N GLY A 36 -1.57 8.99 1.50
CA GLY A 36 -1.27 8.63 2.88
C GLY A 36 -2.52 8.40 3.75
N VAL A 37 -3.69 8.93 3.38
CA VAL A 37 -4.94 8.66 4.10
C VAL A 37 -5.38 7.21 3.88
N GLN A 38 -5.38 6.74 2.63
CA GLN A 38 -5.70 5.35 2.30
C GLN A 38 -4.71 4.38 2.92
N ALA A 39 -3.42 4.76 2.99
CA ALA A 39 -2.41 3.95 3.66
C ALA A 39 -2.69 3.79 5.15
N LEU A 40 -3.01 4.89 5.84
CA LEU A 40 -3.35 4.87 7.27
C LEU A 40 -4.67 4.12 7.51
N ASP A 41 -5.68 4.34 6.68
CA ASP A 41 -6.96 3.62 6.77
C ASP A 41 -6.76 2.11 6.67
N TYR A 42 -5.88 1.66 5.77
CA TYR A 42 -5.52 0.25 5.64
C TYR A 42 -4.77 -0.30 6.86
N LEU A 43 -3.77 0.44 7.35
CA LEU A 43 -2.90 0.01 8.46
C LEU A 43 -3.66 -0.04 9.80
N PHE A 44 -4.59 0.90 10.02
CA PHE A 44 -5.36 1.00 11.27
C PHE A 44 -6.76 0.38 11.19
N ALA A 45 -7.12 -0.22 10.06
CA ALA A 45 -8.46 -0.76 9.80
C ALA A 45 -9.56 0.27 10.07
N THR A 46 -9.38 1.49 9.53
CA THR A 46 -10.33 2.61 9.58
C THR A 46 -10.83 2.95 8.17
N GLY A 47 -11.77 3.91 8.09
CA GLY A 47 -12.29 4.39 6.81
C GLY A 47 -12.87 3.26 5.95
N GLU A 48 -12.39 3.15 4.71
CA GLU A 48 -12.82 2.12 3.75
C GLU A 48 -12.44 0.69 4.18
N HIS A 49 -11.49 0.56 5.12
CA HIS A 49 -11.03 -0.72 5.67
C HIS A 49 -11.59 -1.00 7.08
N ALA A 50 -12.61 -0.25 7.52
CA ALA A 50 -13.25 -0.46 8.81
C ALA A 50 -13.80 -1.89 8.97
N GLY A 51 -13.52 -2.51 10.11
CA GLY A 51 -13.98 -3.87 10.42
C GLY A 51 -13.11 -5.00 9.86
N ARG A 52 -12.03 -4.67 9.14
CA ARG A 52 -10.94 -5.61 8.80
C ARG A 52 -10.24 -6.08 10.08
N ASP A 53 -9.79 -7.33 10.10
CA ASP A 53 -8.87 -7.80 11.13
C ASP A 53 -7.51 -7.11 10.92
N ILE A 54 -7.04 -6.37 11.93
CA ILE A 54 -5.76 -5.67 11.91
C ILE A 54 -4.57 -6.60 12.17
N ALA A 55 -4.81 -7.80 12.72
CA ALA A 55 -3.76 -8.77 13.02
C ALA A 55 -2.90 -9.17 11.79
N PRO A 56 -3.47 -9.41 10.60
CA PRO A 56 -2.68 -9.49 9.37
C PRO A 56 -2.19 -8.10 8.94
N LEU A 57 -1.03 -7.71 9.48
CA LEU A 57 -0.27 -6.58 8.96
C LEU A 57 0.45 -6.96 7.65
N PRO A 58 0.62 -6.01 6.72
CA PRO A 58 1.46 -6.25 5.55
C PRO A 58 2.89 -6.58 5.98
N GLN A 59 3.52 -7.53 5.29
CA GLN A 59 4.90 -7.94 5.57
C GLN A 59 5.93 -6.93 5.09
N LEU A 60 5.53 -6.10 4.13
CA LEU A 60 6.32 -5.03 3.55
C LEU A 60 5.40 -3.87 3.19
N VAL A 61 5.84 -2.66 3.50
CA VAL A 61 5.24 -1.42 2.99
C VAL A 61 6.27 -0.74 2.08
N LEU A 62 5.89 -0.51 0.83
CA LEU A 62 6.60 0.35 -0.10
C LEU A 62 5.88 1.69 -0.12
N LEU A 63 6.57 2.74 0.32
CA LEU A 63 5.99 4.05 0.57
C LEU A 63 6.72 5.11 -0.25
N ASP A 64 6.03 5.76 -1.18
CA ASP A 64 6.54 7.00 -1.75
C ASP A 64 6.51 8.09 -0.67
N LEU A 65 7.56 8.92 -0.65
CA LEU A 65 7.65 10.04 0.26
C LEU A 65 6.79 11.22 -0.21
N LYS A 66 6.61 11.39 -1.53
CA LYS A 66 5.91 12.54 -2.10
C LYS A 66 4.44 12.24 -2.39
N LEU A 67 3.69 12.01 -1.33
CA LEU A 67 2.26 11.71 -1.45
C LEU A 67 1.35 12.93 -1.33
N PRO A 68 0.19 12.94 -2.01
CA PRO A 68 -0.85 13.93 -1.80
C PRO A 68 -1.58 13.70 -0.47
N ARG A 69 -2.21 14.76 0.05
CA ARG A 69 -3.01 14.81 1.30
C ARG A 69 -2.22 14.61 2.60
N ILE A 70 -1.55 13.48 2.76
CA ILE A 70 -0.64 13.18 3.88
C ILE A 70 0.69 12.78 3.26
N ASP A 71 1.75 13.50 3.67
CA ASP A 71 3.12 13.26 3.22
C ASP A 71 3.58 11.88 3.68
N GLY A 72 4.36 11.16 2.86
CA GLY A 72 4.84 9.82 3.21
C GLY A 72 5.71 9.81 4.47
N LEU A 73 6.32 10.94 4.87
CA LEU A 73 7.05 11.04 6.14
C LEU A 73 6.13 11.07 7.38
N GLN A 74 4.83 11.27 7.19
CA GLN A 74 3.82 11.34 8.25
C GLN A 74 2.98 10.06 8.38
N VAL A 75 3.21 9.10 7.48
CA VAL A 75 2.59 7.76 7.48
C VAL A 75 3.46 6.80 8.29
#